data_AF-A0A0G1Q5W4-F1
#
_entry.id   AF-A0A0G1Q5W4-F1
#
_cell.length_a   1.000
_cell.length_b   1.000
_cell.length_c   1.000
_cell.angle_alpha   90.00
_cell.angle_beta   90.00
_cell.angle_gamma   90.00
#
_symmetry.space_group_name_H-M   'P 1'
#
loop_
_entity.id
_entity.type
_entity.pdbx_description
1 polymer ?
#
loop_
_entity_poly.entity_id
_entity_poly.type
_entity_poly.pdbx_seq_one_letter_code
_entity_poly.pdbx_strand_id
1 'polypeptide(L)' 'MQELEKDPEAYHYIEVMACPGGCVGGGGQPIPTTDRIIAKRIAGLYGIDDDATIRRAHENPLAKEFMEQYISSLSAIRII' A
#
# COMPACT_ATOMS: atom_id res chain seq x y z
N MET A 1 -3.10 -15.18 -14.23
CA MET A 1 -2.27 -15.08 -15.46
C MET A 1 -2.89 -15.84 -16.63
N GLN A 2 -3.21 -17.13 -16.50
CA GLN A 2 -3.87 -17.89 -17.58
C GLN A 2 -5.21 -17.28 -18.07
N GLU A 3 -5.93 -16.58 -17.20
CA GLU A 3 -7.14 -15.84 -17.58
C GLU A 3 -6.82 -14.64 -18.47
N LEU A 4 -5.76 -13.88 -18.14
CA LEU A 4 -5.27 -12.75 -18.96
C LEU A 4 -4.70 -13.20 -20.31
N GLU A 5 -4.15 -14.41 -20.39
CA GLU A 5 -3.69 -14.97 -21.67
C GLU A 5 -4.86 -15.19 -22.64
N LYS A 6 -6.07 -15.45 -22.13
CA LYS A 6 -7.29 -15.66 -22.93
C LYS A 6 -8.02 -14.34 -23.19
N ASP A 7 -8.01 -13.46 -22.20
CA ASP A 7 -8.63 -12.15 -22.27
C ASP A 7 -7.74 -11.10 -21.59
N PRO A 8 -6.87 -10.42 -22.36
CA PRO A 8 -5.99 -9.36 -21.84
C PRO A 8 -6.73 -8.15 -21.28
N GLU A 9 -8.01 -7.95 -21.61
CA GLU A 9 -8.82 -6.80 -21.16
C GLU A 9 -9.71 -7.13 -19.95
N ALA A 10 -9.64 -8.35 -19.42
CA ALA A 10 -10.48 -8.80 -18.30
C ALA A 10 -10.34 -7.94 -17.03
N TYR A 11 -9.24 -7.21 -16.88
CA TYR A 11 -8.97 -6.35 -15.73
C TYR A 11 -8.30 -5.04 -16.16
N HIS A 12 -8.75 -3.92 -15.57
CA HIS A 12 -8.14 -2.61 -15.78
C HIS A 12 -6.87 -2.39 -14.96
N TYR A 13 -6.74 -3.09 -13.83
CA TYR A 13 -5.61 -2.95 -12.91
C TYR A 13 -5.42 -4.23 -12.09
N ILE A 14 -4.17 -4.63 -11.89
CA ILE A 14 -3.80 -5.84 -11.14
C ILE A 14 -2.61 -5.51 -10.25
N GLU A 15 -2.73 -5.85 -8.97
CA GLU A 15 -1.63 -5.84 -8.02
C GLU A 15 -1.28 -7.29 -7.66
N VAL A 16 0.01 -7.63 -7.71
CA VAL A 16 0.51 -8.98 -7.42
C VAL A 16 1.41 -8.93 -6.19
N MET A 17 1.09 -9.74 -5.18
CA MET A 17 1.91 -9.88 -3.98
C MET A 17 2.61 -11.23 -3.97
N ALA A 18 3.91 -11.24 -3.63
CA ALA A 18 4.70 -12.47 -3.59
C ALA A 18 4.40 -13.34 -2.35
N CYS A 19 4.01 -12.72 -1.23
CA CYS A 19 3.74 -13.43 0.01
C CYS A 19 2.24 -13.74 0.16
N PRO A 20 1.87 -14.95 0.59
CA PRO A 20 0.49 -15.26 0.98
C PRO A 20 0.02 -14.32 2.08
N GLY A 21 -1.15 -13.70 1.89
CA GLY A 21 -1.68 -12.68 2.82
C GLY A 21 -0.95 -11.33 2.76
N GLY A 22 -0.09 -11.09 1.77
CA GLY A 22 0.66 -9.84 1.60
C GLY A 22 1.81 -9.68 2.59
N CYS A 23 2.27 -8.45 2.78
CA CYS A 23 3.45 -8.13 3.61
C CYS A 23 3.33 -8.68 5.05
N VAL A 24 2.12 -8.69 5.62
CA VAL A 24 1.87 -9.18 7.00
C VAL A 24 2.11 -10.69 7.18
N GLY A 25 2.11 -11.45 6.09
CA GLY A 25 2.46 -12.87 6.02
C GLY A 25 3.88 -13.12 5.51
N GLY A 26 4.69 -12.07 5.32
CA GLY A 26 6.02 -12.19 4.72
C GLY A 26 7.02 -13.00 5.55
N GLY A 27 8.08 -13.48 4.89
CA GLY A 27 9.09 -14.36 5.51
C GLY A 27 9.90 -13.75 6.66
N GLY A 28 9.89 -12.41 6.79
CA GLY A 28 10.51 -11.72 7.94
C GLY A 28 9.62 -11.66 9.19
N GLN A 29 8.39 -12.16 9.12
CA GLN A 29 7.43 -12.07 10.22
C GLN A 29 7.63 -13.20 11.26
N PRO A 30 7.22 -13.00 12.53
CA PRO A 30 7.38 -14.02 13.57
C PRO A 30 6.71 -15.36 13.23
N ILE A 31 7.43 -16.46 13.47
CA ILE A 31 7.00 -17.83 13.20
C ILE A 31 6.35 -18.43 14.46
N PRO A 32 5.21 -19.15 14.35
CA PRO A 32 4.54 -19.56 13.10
C PRO A 32 3.72 -18.43 12.47
N THR A 33 3.69 -18.39 11.14
CA THR A 33 2.80 -17.52 10.36
C THR A 33 1.70 -18.38 9.75
N THR A 34 0.59 -18.53 10.48
CA THR A 34 -0.61 -19.25 10.02
C THR A 34 -1.68 -18.28 9.53
N ASP A 35 -2.65 -18.74 8.74
CA ASP A 35 -3.77 -17.89 8.27
C ASP A 35 -4.52 -17.21 9.42
N ARG A 36 -4.69 -17.91 10.55
CA ARG A 36 -5.28 -17.34 11.77
C ARG A 36 -4.46 -16.18 12.34
N ILE A 37 -3.13 -16.28 12.29
CA ILE A 37 -2.21 -15.25 12.78
C ILE A 37 -2.18 -14.08 11.79
N ILE A 38 -2.15 -14.34 10.49
CA ILE A 38 -2.25 -13.33 9.43
C ILE A 38 -3.55 -12.53 9.58
N ALA A 39 -4.69 -13.20 9.73
CA ALA A 39 -6.00 -12.55 9.93
C ALA A 39 -6.00 -11.63 11.16
N LYS A 40 -5.37 -12.03 12.26
CA LYS A 40 -5.22 -11.18 13.46
C LYS A 40 -4.33 -9.96 13.20
N ARG A 41 -3.23 -10.11 12.46
CA ARG A 41 -2.34 -9.00 12.07
C ARG A 41 -3.09 -8.00 11.19
N ILE A 42 -3.85 -8.48 10.22
CA ILE A 42 -4.70 -7.67 9.33
C ILE A 42 -5.73 -6.89 10.14
N ALA A 43 -6.47 -7.56 11.03
CA ALA A 43 -7.47 -6.92 11.88
C ALA A 43 -6.88 -5.81 12.76
N GLY A 44 -5.68 -6.03 13.30
CA GLY A 44 -4.97 -5.00 14.08
C GLY A 44 -4.62 -3.77 13.25
N LEU A 45 -4.14 -3.94 12.01
CA LEU A 45 -3.83 -2.84 11.11
C LEU A 45 -5.09 -2.06 10.71
N TYR A 46 -6.16 -2.76 10.33
CA TYR A 46 -7.41 -2.08 9.98
C TYR A 46 -8.02 -1.32 11.17
N GLY A 47 -7.90 -1.85 12.39
CA GLY A 47 -8.34 -1.11 13.58
C GLY A 47 -7.58 0.22 13.76
N ILE A 48 -6.26 0.21 13.54
CA ILE A 48 -5.44 1.43 13.60
C ILE A 48 -5.86 2.44 12.52
N ASP A 49 -6.12 1.95 11.29
CA ASP A 49 -6.52 2.79 10.17
C ASP A 49 -7.94 3.37 10.33
N ASP A 50 -8.87 2.60 10.90
CA ASP A 50 -10.25 3.00 11.16
C ASP A 50 -10.33 4.07 12.27
N ASP A 51 -9.44 3.96 13.27
CA ASP A 51 -9.34 4.93 14.37
C ASP A 51 -8.57 6.21 13.98
N ALA A 52 -7.95 6.25 12.79
CA ALA A 52 -7.14 7.38 12.37
C ALA A 52 -8.00 8.60 11.96
N THR A 53 -7.79 9.74 12.63
CA THR A 53 -8.44 11.02 12.29
C THR A 53 -8.14 11.47 10.85
N ILE A 54 -6.95 11.16 10.34
CA ILE A 54 -6.53 11.46 8.96
C ILE A 54 -6.08 10.17 8.32
N ARG A 55 -6.92 9.63 7.43
CA ARG A 55 -6.68 8.32 6.80
C ARG A 55 -6.13 8.42 5.38
N ARG A 56 -6.47 9.49 4.65
CA ARG A 56 -6.06 9.64 3.25
C ARG A 56 -4.79 10.47 3.15
N ALA A 57 -3.81 9.99 2.40
CA ALA A 57 -2.51 10.66 2.26
C ALA A 57 -2.63 12.13 1.79
N HIS A 58 -3.55 12.42 0.86
CA HIS A 58 -3.78 13.77 0.36
C HIS A 58 -4.53 14.69 1.33
N GLU A 59 -5.00 14.19 2.47
CA GLU A 59 -5.57 15.00 3.56
C GLU A 59 -4.53 15.31 4.64
N ASN A 60 -3.39 14.59 4.65
CA ASN A 60 -2.34 14.77 5.63
C ASN A 60 -1.63 16.13 5.45
N PRO A 61 -1.65 17.02 6.47
CA PRO A 61 -1.08 18.36 6.35
C PRO A 61 0.42 18.34 6.11
N LEU A 62 1.15 17.40 6.72
CA LEU A 62 2.60 17.25 6.50
C LEU A 62 2.90 16.79 5.08
N ALA A 63 2.07 15.90 4.52
CA ALA A 63 2.23 15.45 3.13
C ALA A 63 1.96 16.59 2.14
N LYS A 64 0.93 17.42 2.39
CA LYS A 64 0.64 18.61 1.57
C LYS A 64 1.78 19.61 1.62
N GLU A 65 2.24 19.94 2.82
CA GLU A 65 3.37 20.85 3.03
C GLU A 65 4.61 20.38 2.30
N PHE A 66 4.95 19.09 2.45
CA PHE A 66 6.09 18.49 1.77
C PHE A 66 5.98 18.61 0.24
N MET A 67 4.81 18.29 -0.30
CA MET A 67 4.56 18.38 -1.74
C MET A 67 4.67 19.82 -2.25
N GLU A 68 4.02 20.78 -1.59
CA GLU A 68 3.94 22.18 -2.02
C GLU A 68 5.28 22.91 -1.88
N GLN A 69 5.98 22.72 -0.75
CA GLN A 69 7.19 23.48 -0.46
C GLN A 69 8.46 22.86 -1.07
N TYR A 70 8.52 21.54 -1.22
CA TYR A 70 9.74 20.85 -1.65
C TYR A 70 9.59 20.21 -3.03
N ILE A 71 8.56 19.39 -3.26
CA ILE A 71 8.47 18.67 -4.55
C ILE A 71 8.07 19.61 -5.69
N SER A 72 7.10 20.49 -5.48
CA SER A 72 6.69 21.47 -6.50
C SER A 72 7.82 22.48 -6.79
N SER A 73 8.60 22.88 -5.79
CA SER A 73 9.74 23.78 -6.01
C SER A 73 10.91 23.11 -6.75
N LEU A 74 11.14 21.81 -6.54
CA LEU A 74 12.09 21.01 -7.32
C LEU A 74 11.69 20.89 -8.79
N SER A 75 10.39 20.85 -9.11
CA SER A 75 9.93 20.83 -10.50
C SER A 75 10.19 22.14 -11.27
N ALA A 76 10.36 23.26 -10.55
CA ALA A 76 10.78 24.56 -11.12
C ALA A 76 12.30 24.64 -11.34
N ILE A 77 13.07 23.80 -10.65
CA ILE A 77 14.49 23.59 -10.94
C ILE A 77 14.55 22.60 -12.11
N ARG A 78 14.35 23.13 -13.32
CA ARG A 78 14.69 22.43 -14.55
C ARG A 78 16.19 22.13 -14.47
N ILE A 79 16.53 20.89 -14.16
CA ILE A 79 17.89 20.37 -14.32
C ILE A 79 18.15 20.40 -15.82
N ILE A 80 18.83 21.47 -16.25
CA ILE A 80 19.65 21.50 -17.46
C ILE A 80 21.01 20.93 -17.09
#